data_AF-A0A967YDC6-F1
#
_entry.id   AF-A0A967YDC6-F1
#
_cell.length_a   1.000
_cell.length_b   1.000
_cell.length_c   1.000
_cell.angle_alpha   90.00
_cell.angle_beta   90.00
_cell.angle_gamma   90.00
#
_symmetry.space_group_name_H-M   'P 1'
#
loop_
_entity.id
_entity.type
_entity.pdbx_description
1 polymer ?
#
loop_
_entity_poly.entity_id
_entity_poly.type
_entity_poly.pdbx_seq_one_letter_code
_entity_poly.pdbx_strand_id
1 'polypeptide(L)' 'AVKVFARQGFHQSTVAQIAKEAGVADGTIYLYFKNKNDILVQFFSYRAKQVFVSFREAVDEAETSADKLRN' A
#
# COMPACT_ATOMS: atom_id res chain seq x y z
N ALA A 1 3.44 -7.95 -2.33
CA ALA A 1 2.16 -8.11 -1.60
C ALA A 1 0.95 -7.87 -2.49
N VAL A 2 0.79 -6.66 -3.05
CA VAL A 2 -0.37 -6.28 -3.90
C VAL A 2 -0.71 -7.29 -4.97
N LYS A 3 0.27 -7.71 -5.78
CA LYS A 3 0.06 -8.69 -6.85
C LYS A 3 -0.49 -10.03 -6.33
N VAL A 4 0.03 -10.51 -5.20
CA VAL A 4 -0.42 -11.76 -4.58
C VAL A 4 -1.85 -11.61 -4.06
N PHE A 5 -2.14 -10.52 -3.35
CA PHE A 5 -3.50 -10.24 -2.87
C PHE A 5 -4.50 -10.08 -4.01
N ALA A 6 -4.12 -9.42 -5.11
CA ALA A 6 -4.96 -9.23 -6.28
C ALA A 6 -5.27 -10.54 -7.02
N ARG A 7 -4.33 -11.51 -7.05
CA ARG A 7 -4.52 -12.78 -7.76
C ARG A 7 -5.44 -13.77 -7.02
N GLN A 8 -5.37 -13.83 -5.68
CA GLN A 8 -6.05 -14.89 -4.92
C GLN A 8 -6.76 -14.42 -3.64
N GLY A 9 -6.74 -13.12 -3.35
CA GLY A 9 -7.31 -12.55 -2.15
C GLY A 9 -6.38 -12.60 -0.93
N PHE A 10 -6.67 -11.74 0.05
CA PHE A 10 -5.86 -11.61 1.25
C PHE A 10 -5.84 -12.91 2.06
N HIS A 11 -6.99 -13.52 2.34
CA HIS A 11 -7.09 -14.69 3.20
C HIS A 11 -6.31 -15.91 2.64
N GLN A 12 -6.39 -16.15 1.33
CA GLN A 12 -5.73 -17.28 0.67
C GLN A 12 -4.23 -17.07 0.39
N SER A 13 -3.72 -15.86 0.56
CA SER A 13 -2.29 -15.58 0.37
C SER A 13 -1.45 -15.90 1.60
N THR A 14 -0.17 -16.21 1.40
CA THR A 14 0.80 -16.45 2.48
C THR A 14 1.98 -15.47 2.40
N VAL A 15 2.67 -15.27 3.53
CA VAL A 15 3.87 -14.42 3.59
C VAL A 15 4.98 -14.97 2.68
N ALA A 16 5.14 -16.30 2.61
CA ALA A 16 6.10 -16.94 1.70
C ALA A 16 5.81 -16.67 0.22
N GLN A 17 4.54 -16.70 -0.20
CA GLN A 17 4.16 -16.31 -1.56
C GLN A 17 4.50 -14.84 -1.85
N ILE A 18 4.35 -13.96 -0.86
CA ILE A 18 4.72 -12.55 -0.97
C ILE A 18 6.24 -12.38 -1.08
N ALA A 19 7.03 -13.12 -0.28
CA ALA A 19 8.49 -13.13 -0.34
C ALA A 19 8.98 -13.60 -1.71
N LYS A 20 8.43 -14.72 -2.19
CA LYS A 20 8.72 -15.27 -3.52
C LYS A 20 8.39 -14.27 -4.65
N GLU A 21 7.21 -13.65 -4.61
CA GLU A 21 6.81 -12.62 -5.60
C GLU A 21 7.72 -11.38 -5.54
N ALA A 22 8.29 -11.07 -4.38
CA ALA A 22 9.23 -9.97 -4.20
C ALA A 22 10.70 -10.35 -4.48
N GLY A 23 10.99 -11.63 -4.78
CA GLY A 23 12.34 -12.11 -5.03
C GLY A 23 13.24 -12.10 -3.78
N VAL A 24 12.67 -12.14 -2.58
CA VAL A 24 13.41 -12.18 -1.31
C VAL A 24 13.27 -13.54 -0.64
N ALA A 25 14.25 -13.91 0.19
CA ALA A 25 14.18 -15.13 0.97
C ALA A 25 13.08 -15.03 2.05
N ASP A 26 12.47 -16.17 2.38
CA ASP A 26 11.38 -16.26 3.36
C ASP A 26 11.76 -15.70 4.73
N GLY A 27 13.01 -15.84 5.17
CA GLY A 27 13.47 -15.26 6.44
C GLY A 27 13.65 -13.74 6.39
N THR A 28 14.10 -13.21 5.24
CA THR A 28 14.40 -11.79 5.07
C THR A 28 13.15 -10.92 5.17
N ILE A 29 11.99 -11.41 4.70
CA ILE A 29 10.74 -10.64 4.77
C ILE A 29 10.31 -10.35 6.22
N TYR A 30 10.64 -11.25 7.16
CA TYR A 30 10.29 -11.09 8.57
C TYR A 30 11.14 -10.06 9.30
N LEU A 31 12.24 -9.59 8.69
CA LEU A 31 12.97 -8.41 9.19
C LEU A 31 12.15 -7.12 9.06
N TYR A 32 11.18 -7.11 8.13
CA TYR A 32 10.37 -5.93 7.82
C TYR A 32 8.92 -6.07 8.29
N PHE A 33 8.38 -7.29 8.32
CA PHE A 33 6.97 -7.54 8.61
C PHE A 33 6.77 -8.72 9.54
N LYS A 34 6.00 -8.52 10.61
CA LYS A 34 5.74 -9.56 11.62
C LYS A 34 4.83 -10.66 11.11
N ASN A 35 3.86 -10.31 10.27
CA ASN A 35 2.86 -11.23 9.74
C ASN A 35 2.13 -10.61 8.53
N LYS A 36 1.18 -11.37 7.97
CA LYS A 36 0.41 -10.94 6.79
C LYS A 36 -0.46 -9.69 7.03
N ASN A 37 -1.01 -9.51 8.23
CA ASN A 37 -1.79 -8.31 8.57
C ASN A 37 -0.88 -7.08 8.65
N ASP A 38 0.32 -7.22 9.20
CA ASP A 38 1.31 -6.14 9.27
C ASP A 38 1.70 -5.64 7.87
N ILE A 39 1.94 -6.57 6.93
CA ILE A 39 2.14 -6.23 5.51
C ILE A 39 0.96 -5.40 4.95
N LEU A 40 -0.27 -5.81 5.26
CA LEU A 40 -1.47 -5.15 4.76
C LEU A 40 -1.60 -3.73 5.32
N VAL A 41 -1.46 -3.57 6.64
CA VAL A 41 -1.57 -2.29 7.33
C VAL A 41 -0.49 -1.33 6.83
N GLN A 42 0.78 -1.76 6.81
CA GLN A 42 1.87 -0.91 6.33
C GLN A 42 1.68 -0.50 4.87
N PHE A 43 1.22 -1.42 4.01
CA PHE A 43 0.89 -1.11 2.62
C PHE A 43 -0.22 -0.06 2.53
N PHE A 44 -1.34 -0.24 3.24
CA PHE A 44 -2.45 0.71 3.23
C PHE A 44 -2.04 2.08 3.78
N SER A 45 -1.29 2.13 4.88
CA SER A 45 -0.79 3.39 5.45
C SER A 45 0.12 4.12 4.46
N TYR A 46 1.02 3.40 3.78
CA TYR A 46 1.89 3.97 2.74
C TYR A 46 1.07 4.55 1.58
N ARG A 47 0.09 3.79 1.07
CA ARG A 47 -0.76 4.24 -0.04
C ARG A 47 -1.66 5.41 0.35
N ALA A 48 -2.28 5.37 1.53
CA ALA A 48 -3.07 6.47 2.05
C ALA A 48 -2.24 7.76 2.12
N LYS A 49 -1.01 7.68 2.63
CA LYS A 49 -0.09 8.82 2.66
C LYS A 49 0.18 9.39 1.26
N GLN A 50 0.42 8.53 0.26
CA GLN A 50 0.63 8.98 -1.12
C GLN A 50 -0.61 9.69 -1.69
N VAL A 51 -1.80 9.13 -1.46
CA VAL A 51 -3.06 9.74 -1.91
C VAL A 51 -3.28 11.10 -1.23
N PHE A 52 -3.01 11.21 0.07
CA PHE A 52 -3.13 12.48 0.78
C PHE A 52 -2.13 13.54 0.30
N VAL A 53 -0.91 13.13 -0.06
CA VAL A 53 0.09 14.04 -0.64
C VAL A 53 -0.39 14.54 -2.00
N SER A 54 -0.80 13.66 -2.91
CA SER A 54 -1.28 14.07 -4.24
C SER A 54 -2.54 14.93 -4.16
N PHE A 55 -3.45 14.62 -3.23
CA PHE A 55 -4.64 15.42 -3.01
C PHE A 55 -4.28 16.83 -2.50
N ARG A 56 -3.32 16.93 -1.57
CA ARG A 56 -2.85 18.23 -1.08
C ARG A 56 -2.23 19.07 -2.20
N GLU A 57 -1.39 18.47 -3.02
CA GLU A 57 -0.78 19.15 -4.18
C GLU A 57 -1.86 19.69 -5.13
N ALA A 58 -2.85 18.88 -5.49
CA ALA A 58 -3.96 19.29 -6.36
C ALA A 58 -4.85 20.38 -5.74
N VAL A 59 -4.99 20.39 -4.41
CA VAL A 59 -5.75 21.42 -3.67
C VAL A 59 -4.95 22.72 -3.53
N ASP A 60 -3.63 22.65 -3.42
CA ASP A 60 -2.77 23.84 -3.30
C ASP A 60 -2.62 24.56 -4.65
N GLU A 61 -2.75 23.85 -5.78
CA GLU A 61 -2.75 24.43 -7.13
C GLU A 61 -4.08 25.09 -7.54
N ALA A 62 -5.16 24.85 -6.80
CA ALA A 62 -6.47 25.43 -7.11
C ALA A 62 -6.65 26.84 -6.49
N GLU A 63 -7.05 27.82 -7.31
CA GLU A 63 -7.17 29.22 -6.90
C GLU A 63 -8.37 29.51 -5.99
N THR A 64 -9.49 28.79 -6.16
CA THR A 64 -10.71 29.03 -5.37
C THR A 64 -11.09 27.82 -4.51
N SER A 65 -11.77 28.09 -3.39
CA SER A 65 -12.29 27.05 -2.49
C SER A 65 -13.26 26.08 -3.18
N ALA A 66 -13.97 26.52 -4.23
CA ALA A 66 -14.86 25.68 -5.02
C ALA A 66 -14.11 24.73 -5.95
N ASP A 67 -12.98 25.16 -6.51
CA ASP A 67 -12.13 24.32 -7.37
C ASP A 67 -11.40 23.25 -6.56
N LYS A 68 -11.02 23.57 -5.31
CA LYS A 68 -10.43 22.62 -4.35
C LYS A 68 -11.33 21.44 -4.00
N LEU A 69 -12.66 21.60 -4.12
CA LEU A 69 -13.65 20.57 -3.79
C LEU A 69 -14.07 19.71 -5.02
N ARG A 70 -13.68 20.12 -6.23
CA ARG A 70 -14.02 19.41 -7.48
C ARG A 70 -12.97 18.38 -7.91
N ASN A 71 -11.75 18.46 -7.36
CA ASN A 71 -10.66 17.49 -7.53
C ASN A 71 -10.79 16.33 -6.52
#